data_AF-A0A1R0VBV4-F1
#
_entry.id   AF-A0A1R0VBV4-F1
#
_cell.length_a   1.000
_cell.length_b   1.000
_cell.length_c   1.000
_cell.angle_alpha   90.00
_cell.angle_beta   90.00
_cell.angle_gamma   90.00
#
_symmetry.space_group_name_H-M   'P 1'
#
loop_
_entity.id
_entity.type
_entity.pdbx_description
1 polymer ?
#
loop_
_entity_poly.entity_id
_entity_poly.type
_entity_poly.pdbx_seq_one_letter_code
_entity_poly.pdbx_strand_id
1 'polypeptide(L)'
;MTYKIDPDVLHTVAKQVVGLTSDDGTLVAHTVQRLADEYPDLIHAGPGRWVGSKAGGILGKVRFLYFSPREYVVLFGSPTGTQGFSGRYKHVDIHKFLLAGQIDSYDLESDDTVPLPTLLPGQRTCLERGHARGLTIHPGSWHLEYGRGAVVTTLPFAMVDTLLVSLELESARRSTTEFSKLVGRRLRR
;
A
#
# COMPACT_ATOMS: atom_id res chain seq x y z
N MET A 1 15.90 4.53 21.36
CA MET A 1 16.25 4.20 19.96
C MET A 1 15.55 5.19 19.07
N THR A 2 16.28 5.85 18.16
CA THR A 2 15.79 7.04 17.45
C THR A 2 15.41 6.67 16.02
N TYR A 3 14.13 6.87 15.66
CA TYR A 3 13.65 6.81 14.28
C TYR A 3 14.10 8.06 13.53
N LYS A 4 14.41 7.93 12.23
CA LYS A 4 14.88 9.06 11.41
C LYS A 4 13.74 9.88 10.80
N ILE A 5 12.59 9.25 10.58
CA ILE A 5 11.42 9.89 9.99
C ILE A 5 10.38 10.18 11.07
N ASP A 6 9.78 11.36 11.01
CA ASP A 6 8.73 11.79 11.94
C ASP A 6 7.35 11.69 11.26
N PRO A 7 6.40 10.89 11.80
CA PRO A 7 5.02 10.84 11.32
C PRO A 7 4.31 12.20 11.25
N ASP A 8 4.64 13.16 12.11
CA ASP A 8 4.03 14.48 12.13
C ASP A 8 4.49 15.35 10.93
N VAL A 9 5.75 15.18 10.51
CA VAL A 9 6.28 15.81 9.29
C VAL A 9 5.60 15.21 8.06
N LEU A 10 5.48 13.88 7.99
CA LEU A 10 4.76 13.22 6.90
C LEU A 10 3.29 13.67 6.82
N HIS A 11 2.63 13.84 7.97
CA HIS A 11 1.27 14.36 8.03
C HIS A 11 1.18 15.80 7.53
N THR A 12 2.16 16.63 7.88
CA THR A 12 2.25 18.02 7.43
C THR A 12 2.39 18.09 5.92
N VAL A 13 3.29 17.30 5.33
CA VAL A 13 3.45 17.20 3.87
C VAL A 13 2.15 16.72 3.22
N ALA A 14 1.50 15.69 3.78
CA ALA A 14 0.24 15.19 3.25
C ALA A 14 -0.86 16.26 3.20
N LYS A 15 -0.96 17.13 4.23
CA LYS A 15 -1.90 18.25 4.24
C LYS A 15 -1.57 19.32 3.19
N GLN A 16 -0.29 19.59 2.95
CA GLN A 16 0.14 20.63 2.00
C GLN A 16 -0.19 20.31 0.54
N VAL A 17 -0.35 19.03 0.21
CA VAL A 17 -0.63 18.58 -1.17
C VAL A 17 -2.10 18.26 -1.41
N VAL A 18 -2.97 18.43 -0.41
CA VAL A 18 -4.42 18.24 -0.56
C VAL A 18 -4.97 19.19 -1.61
N GLY A 19 -5.80 18.66 -2.51
CA GLY A 19 -6.43 19.42 -3.59
C GLY A 19 -5.59 19.52 -4.86
N LEU A 20 -4.33 19.07 -4.84
CA LEU A 20 -3.57 18.86 -6.08
C LEU A 20 -4.15 17.66 -6.84
N THR A 21 -4.22 17.77 -8.17
CA THR A 21 -4.68 16.67 -9.01
C THR A 21 -3.61 15.59 -9.15
N SER A 22 -4.06 14.34 -9.24
CA SER A 22 -3.20 13.19 -9.51
C SER A 22 -2.99 12.90 -11.00
N ASP A 23 -3.81 13.49 -11.88
CA ASP A 23 -3.91 13.09 -13.29
C ASP A 23 -2.71 13.53 -14.13
N ASP A 24 -2.10 14.66 -13.77
CA ASP A 24 -0.90 15.22 -14.41
C ASP A 24 0.40 14.82 -13.69
N GLY A 25 0.30 14.03 -12.60
CA GLY A 25 1.44 13.65 -11.76
C GLY A 25 1.92 14.75 -10.79
N THR A 26 1.28 15.93 -10.78
CA THR A 26 1.64 17.06 -9.92
C THR A 26 1.55 16.68 -8.43
N LEU A 27 0.50 15.96 -8.00
CA LEU A 27 0.37 15.46 -6.63
C LEU A 27 1.62 14.69 -6.17
N VAL A 28 2.07 13.73 -6.99
CA VAL A 28 3.22 12.87 -6.66
C VAL A 28 4.52 13.68 -6.68
N ALA A 29 4.72 14.52 -7.70
CA ALA A 29 5.93 15.32 -7.84
C ALA A 29 6.10 16.29 -6.64
N HIS A 30 5.05 17.03 -6.28
CA HIS A 30 5.08 17.93 -5.14
C HIS A 30 5.28 17.19 -3.82
N THR A 31 4.61 16.06 -3.63
CA THR A 31 4.79 15.25 -2.40
C THR A 31 6.24 14.82 -2.24
N VAL A 32 6.84 14.27 -3.31
CA VAL A 32 8.22 13.78 -3.27
C VAL A 32 9.22 14.92 -3.08
N GLN A 33 9.00 16.07 -3.73
CA GLN A 33 9.85 17.26 -3.55
C GLN A 33 9.83 17.74 -2.10
N ARG A 34 8.64 17.90 -1.50
CA ARG A 34 8.50 18.34 -0.11
C ARG A 34 9.17 17.38 0.87
N LEU A 35 9.04 16.07 0.64
CA LEU A 35 9.72 15.07 1.46
C LEU A 35 11.25 15.12 1.31
N ALA A 36 11.76 15.42 0.11
CA ALA A 36 13.19 15.60 -0.11
C ALA A 36 13.72 16.90 0.55
N ASP A 37 12.90 17.94 0.61
CA ASP A 37 13.27 19.19 1.29
C ASP A 37 13.39 18.98 2.82
N GLU A 38 12.49 18.19 3.42
CA GLU A 38 12.52 17.85 4.85
C GLU A 38 13.57 16.79 5.20
N TYR A 39 13.85 15.85 4.28
CA TYR A 39 14.77 14.73 4.50
C TYR A 39 15.79 14.57 3.35
N PRO A 40 16.65 15.57 3.10
CA PRO A 40 17.54 15.59 1.93
C PRO A 40 18.55 14.43 1.91
N ASP A 41 18.96 13.95 3.08
CA ASP A 41 19.91 12.83 3.22
C ASP A 41 19.24 11.44 3.08
N LEU A 42 17.91 11.37 3.05
CA LEU A 42 17.15 10.10 3.08
C LEU A 42 16.24 9.91 1.86
N ILE A 43 15.67 11.00 1.34
CA ILE A 43 14.69 10.97 0.24
C ILE A 43 15.20 11.85 -0.89
N HIS A 44 15.29 11.27 -2.09
CA HIS A 44 15.72 11.98 -3.29
C HIS A 44 14.54 12.28 -4.21
N ALA A 45 14.43 13.54 -4.65
CA ALA A 45 13.39 14.00 -5.57
C ALA A 45 13.57 13.55 -7.03
N GLY A 46 14.60 12.77 -7.32
CA GLY A 46 14.90 12.27 -8.66
C GLY A 46 13.82 11.33 -9.23
N PRO A 47 13.96 10.92 -10.51
CA PRO A 47 13.04 9.97 -11.13
C PRO A 47 13.02 8.65 -10.36
N GLY A 48 11.83 8.18 -10.00
CA GLY A 48 11.62 6.93 -9.29
C GLY A 48 10.83 5.94 -10.10
N ARG A 49 11.05 4.65 -9.85
CA ARG A 49 10.34 3.56 -10.52
C ARG A 49 9.08 3.18 -9.77
N TRP A 50 8.00 3.00 -10.52
CA TRP A 50 6.77 2.39 -10.02
C TRP A 50 6.84 0.88 -10.15
N VAL A 51 6.39 0.18 -9.12
CA VAL A 51 6.29 -1.28 -9.09
C VAL A 51 4.83 -1.63 -8.84
N GLY A 52 4.30 -2.61 -9.59
CA GLY A 52 3.00 -3.18 -9.29
C GLY A 52 3.10 -3.99 -8.00
N SER A 53 2.22 -3.72 -7.05
CA SER A 53 2.14 -4.45 -5.78
C SER A 53 0.75 -5.02 -5.62
N LYS A 54 0.70 -6.31 -5.33
CA LYS A 54 -0.47 -7.01 -4.83
C LYS A 54 -0.09 -7.51 -3.44
N ALA A 55 -0.92 -7.29 -2.43
CA ALA A 55 -0.72 -7.87 -1.10
C ALA A 55 -2.06 -7.92 -0.37
N GLY A 56 -2.45 -9.09 0.15
CA GLY A 56 -3.72 -9.22 0.88
C GLY A 56 -4.95 -8.86 0.03
N GLY A 57 -4.87 -9.00 -1.30
CA GLY A 57 -5.92 -8.57 -2.24
C GLY A 57 -5.86 -7.10 -2.65
N ILE A 58 -5.04 -6.29 -1.99
CA ILE A 58 -4.83 -4.87 -2.31
C ILE A 58 -3.91 -4.79 -3.52
N LEU A 59 -4.43 -4.31 -4.65
CA LEU A 59 -3.68 -4.06 -5.88
C LEU A 59 -3.46 -2.57 -6.09
N GLY A 60 -2.21 -2.19 -6.35
CA GLY A 60 -1.87 -0.82 -6.69
C GLY A 60 -0.46 -0.66 -7.22
N LYS A 61 -0.07 0.60 -7.36
CA LYS A 61 1.30 0.98 -7.71
C LYS A 61 2.00 1.52 -6.48
N VAL A 62 3.23 1.06 -6.26
CA VAL A 62 4.09 1.50 -5.15
C VAL A 62 5.35 2.13 -5.72
N ARG A 63 5.74 3.26 -5.14
CA ARG A 63 7.04 3.88 -5.34
C ARG A 63 7.75 3.96 -4.00
N PHE A 64 8.90 3.31 -3.89
CA PHE A 64 9.73 3.38 -2.69
C PHE A 64 10.47 4.72 -2.67
N LEU A 65 10.36 5.43 -1.54
CA LEU A 65 11.05 6.71 -1.32
C LEU A 65 12.22 6.54 -0.34
N TYR A 66 12.03 5.71 0.67
CA TYR A 66 13.04 5.39 1.68
C TYR A 66 12.86 3.96 2.19
N PHE A 67 13.96 3.26 2.47
CA PHE A 67 13.93 1.93 3.05
C PHE A 67 15.15 1.68 3.95
N SER A 68 14.91 1.06 5.10
CA SER A 68 15.91 0.58 6.04
C SER A 68 15.38 -0.66 6.78
N PRO A 69 16.22 -1.38 7.55
CA PRO A 69 15.75 -2.51 8.35
C PRO A 69 14.65 -2.17 9.38
N ARG A 70 14.46 -0.87 9.72
CA ARG A 70 13.51 -0.45 10.76
C ARG A 70 12.43 0.52 10.31
N GLU A 71 12.61 1.16 9.16
CA GLU A 71 11.74 2.21 8.67
C GLU A 71 11.63 2.14 7.14
N TYR A 72 10.44 2.37 6.60
CA TYR A 72 10.25 2.59 5.17
C TYR A 72 9.26 3.71 4.93
N VAL A 73 9.43 4.44 3.83
CA VAL A 73 8.43 5.37 3.30
C VAL A 73 8.16 4.99 1.85
N VAL A 74 6.90 4.76 1.54
CA VAL A 74 6.45 4.51 0.17
C VAL A 74 5.27 5.41 -0.19
N LEU A 75 5.13 5.66 -1.49
CA LEU A 75 3.95 6.28 -2.06
C LEU A 75 3.14 5.19 -2.74
N PHE A 76 1.88 5.04 -2.33
CA PHE A 76 0.95 4.06 -2.88
C PHE A 76 -0.19 4.77 -3.63
N GLY A 77 -0.55 4.25 -4.80
CA GLY A 77 -1.71 4.70 -5.57
C GLY A 77 -2.53 3.54 -6.10
N SER A 78 -3.86 3.69 -6.10
CA SER A 78 -4.78 2.77 -6.77
C SER A 78 -5.70 3.54 -7.72
N PRO A 79 -5.34 3.66 -9.02
CA PRO A 79 -6.14 4.40 -9.99
C PRO A 79 -7.56 3.85 -10.16
N THR A 80 -7.74 2.53 -10.07
CA THR A 80 -9.02 1.85 -10.30
C THR A 80 -9.71 1.39 -9.00
N GLY A 81 -9.12 1.71 -7.85
CA GLY A 81 -9.59 1.23 -6.55
C GLY A 81 -9.25 -0.24 -6.31
N THR A 82 -9.30 -0.63 -5.04
CA THR A 82 -9.02 -2.00 -4.59
C THR A 82 -9.61 -2.25 -3.21
N GLN A 83 -9.90 -3.51 -2.90
CA GLN A 83 -10.34 -3.96 -1.59
C GLN A 83 -9.43 -5.08 -1.10
N GLY A 84 -9.22 -5.17 0.21
CA GLY A 84 -8.45 -6.27 0.76
C GLY A 84 -8.15 -6.18 2.24
N PHE A 85 -7.21 -7.03 2.64
CA PHE A 85 -6.72 -7.20 3.98
C PHE A 85 -5.45 -6.37 4.19
N SER A 86 -5.40 -5.57 5.26
CA SER A 86 -4.24 -4.72 5.56
C SER A 86 -2.94 -5.49 5.76
N GLY A 87 -3.03 -6.78 6.12
CA GLY A 87 -1.93 -7.51 6.74
C GLY A 87 -1.98 -7.38 8.26
N ARG A 88 -1.40 -8.38 8.95
CA ARG A 88 -1.22 -8.38 10.40
C ARG A 88 0.26 -8.32 10.74
N TYR A 89 0.75 -7.12 11.05
CA TYR A 89 2.17 -6.88 11.28
C TYR A 89 2.49 -6.88 12.77
N LYS A 90 3.07 -7.95 13.29
CA LYS A 90 3.32 -8.11 14.74
C LYS A 90 4.39 -7.15 15.30
N HIS A 91 5.29 -6.64 14.44
CA HIS A 91 6.47 -5.89 14.88
C HIS A 91 6.64 -4.54 14.18
N VAL A 92 5.65 -4.09 13.41
CA VAL A 92 5.67 -2.83 12.67
C VAL A 92 4.36 -2.09 12.85
N ASP A 93 4.44 -0.80 13.16
CA ASP A 93 3.30 0.12 13.08
C ASP A 93 3.27 0.70 11.68
N ILE A 94 2.09 0.77 11.05
CA ILE A 94 1.92 1.32 9.71
C ILE A 94 1.07 2.56 9.77
N HIS A 95 1.67 3.68 9.39
CA HIS A 95 1.02 4.99 9.29
C HIS A 95 0.62 5.22 7.85
N LYS A 96 -0.63 5.60 7.63
CA LYS A 96 -1.13 6.02 6.32
C LYS A 96 -1.55 7.48 6.37
N PHE A 97 -1.08 8.26 5.40
CA PHE A 97 -1.41 9.66 5.24
C PHE A 97 -2.06 9.85 3.88
N LEU A 98 -3.34 10.17 3.85
CA LEU A 98 -4.09 10.23 2.61
C LEU A 98 -3.84 11.56 1.90
N LEU A 99 -3.43 11.50 0.64
CA LEU A 99 -3.11 12.66 -0.21
C LEU A 99 -4.32 13.02 -1.09
N ALA A 100 -4.99 12.01 -1.64
CA ALA A 100 -6.17 12.15 -2.50
C ALA A 100 -7.06 10.90 -2.39
N GLY A 101 -8.34 11.05 -2.76
CA GLY A 101 -9.34 9.99 -2.71
C GLY A 101 -9.90 9.75 -1.31
N GLN A 102 -10.22 8.50 -0.99
CA GLN A 102 -10.80 8.11 0.29
C GLN A 102 -10.47 6.63 0.60
N ILE A 103 -10.35 6.30 1.89
CA ILE A 103 -10.16 4.92 2.35
C ILE A 103 -11.18 4.61 3.44
N ASP A 104 -11.97 3.57 3.20
CA ASP A 104 -12.85 3.00 4.22
C ASP A 104 -12.15 1.80 4.86
N SER A 105 -12.37 1.61 6.16
CA SER A 105 -11.83 0.46 6.87
C SER A 105 -12.74 0.03 7.99
N TYR A 106 -12.58 -1.22 8.42
CA TYR A 106 -13.21 -1.77 9.62
C TYR A 106 -12.20 -2.63 10.36
N ASP A 107 -12.36 -2.72 11.67
CA ASP A 107 -11.48 -3.52 12.51
C ASP A 107 -11.82 -5.01 12.38
N LEU A 108 -10.79 -5.85 12.25
CA LEU A 108 -10.96 -7.31 12.24
C LEU A 108 -10.77 -7.94 13.63
N GLU A 109 -10.25 -7.17 14.58
CA GLU A 109 -10.03 -7.62 15.96
C GLU A 109 -11.21 -7.33 16.87
N SER A 110 -12.12 -6.44 16.45
CA SER A 110 -13.32 -6.09 17.21
C SER A 110 -14.51 -6.94 16.76
N ASP A 111 -15.42 -7.22 17.69
CA ASP A 111 -16.76 -7.75 17.40
C ASP A 111 -17.70 -6.67 16.81
N ASP A 112 -17.24 -5.42 16.75
CA ASP A 112 -17.97 -4.32 16.13
C ASP A 112 -18.13 -4.54 14.63
N THR A 113 -19.37 -4.45 14.16
CA THR A 113 -19.71 -4.58 12.73
C THR A 113 -19.74 -3.24 12.00
N VAL A 114 -19.44 -2.15 12.71
CA VAL A 114 -19.50 -0.78 12.20
C VAL A 114 -18.16 -0.40 11.56
N PRO A 115 -18.15 0.22 10.37
CA PRO A 115 -16.92 0.72 9.77
C PRO A 115 -16.30 1.83 10.63
N LEU A 116 -14.98 1.90 10.61
CA LEU A 116 -14.23 3.03 11.16
C LEU A 116 -14.53 4.29 10.33
N PRO A 117 -14.35 5.49 10.89
CA PRO A 117 -14.50 6.73 10.15
C PRO A 117 -13.66 6.72 8.86
N THR A 118 -14.28 7.08 7.74
CA THR A 118 -13.62 7.19 6.44
C THR A 118 -12.42 8.12 6.54
N LEU A 119 -11.27 7.64 6.06
CA LEU A 119 -10.06 8.44 5.96
C LEU A 119 -10.17 9.35 4.72
N LEU A 120 -10.05 10.65 4.95
CA LEU A 120 -10.14 11.70 3.93
C LEU A 120 -8.77 12.40 3.69
N PRO A 121 -8.59 13.10 2.56
CA PRO A 121 -7.33 13.76 2.23
C PRO A 121 -6.87 14.71 3.34
N GLY A 122 -5.57 14.66 3.67
CA GLY A 122 -4.97 15.41 4.78
C GLY A 122 -5.19 14.77 6.16
N GLN A 123 -5.91 13.66 6.26
CA GLN A 123 -6.01 12.87 7.48
C GLN A 123 -4.95 11.76 7.53
N ARG A 124 -4.78 11.18 8.73
CA ARG A 124 -3.88 10.05 8.96
C ARG A 124 -4.55 8.98 9.80
N THR A 125 -4.09 7.74 9.62
CA THR A 125 -4.41 6.62 10.51
C THR A 125 -3.14 5.83 10.81
N CYS A 126 -3.09 5.23 11.99
CA CYS A 126 -2.05 4.26 12.36
C CYS A 126 -2.71 2.89 12.54
N LEU A 127 -2.17 1.88 11.86
CA LEU A 127 -2.41 0.47 12.14
C LEU A 127 -1.33 0.02 13.11
N GLU A 128 -1.73 -0.22 14.35
CA GLU A 128 -0.82 -0.66 15.41
C GLU A 128 -0.39 -2.11 15.23
N ARG A 129 0.77 -2.43 15.80
CA ARG A 129 1.33 -3.78 15.81
C ARG A 129 0.32 -4.83 16.24
N GLY A 130 0.21 -5.89 15.44
CA GLY A 130 -0.62 -7.05 15.73
C GLY A 130 -2.08 -6.88 15.35
N HIS A 131 -2.55 -5.66 15.03
CA HIS A 131 -3.90 -5.43 14.54
C HIS A 131 -3.99 -5.66 13.03
N ALA A 132 -5.22 -5.86 12.55
CA ALA A 132 -5.52 -5.98 11.15
C ALA A 132 -6.87 -5.33 10.82
N ARG A 133 -7.01 -4.88 9.58
CA ARG A 133 -8.23 -4.22 9.09
C ARG A 133 -8.61 -4.76 7.72
N GLY A 134 -9.91 -4.84 7.48
CA GLY A 134 -10.43 -4.87 6.12
C GLY A 134 -10.47 -3.44 5.60
N LEU A 135 -10.11 -3.24 4.33
CA LEU A 135 -10.04 -1.91 3.75
C LEU A 135 -10.50 -1.85 2.30
N THR A 136 -11.10 -0.72 1.96
CA THR A 136 -11.47 -0.32 0.61
C THR A 136 -10.75 0.98 0.28
N ILE A 137 -9.85 0.91 -0.70
CA ILE A 137 -9.18 2.07 -1.27
C ILE A 137 -9.95 2.42 -2.53
N HIS A 138 -10.57 3.60 -2.55
CA HIS A 138 -11.41 4.00 -3.68
C HIS A 138 -10.57 4.39 -4.92
N PRO A 139 -11.16 4.37 -6.12
CA PRO A 139 -10.49 4.83 -7.34
C PRO A 139 -9.90 6.24 -7.19
N GLY A 140 -8.72 6.45 -7.77
CA GLY A 140 -8.01 7.72 -7.66
C GLY A 140 -7.43 8.02 -6.27
N SER A 141 -7.36 7.04 -5.37
CA SER A 141 -6.79 7.27 -4.04
C SER A 141 -5.27 7.12 -4.03
N TRP A 142 -4.62 8.07 -3.37
CA TRP A 142 -3.16 8.15 -3.22
C TRP A 142 -2.81 8.43 -1.77
N HIS A 143 -1.85 7.69 -1.21
CA HIS A 143 -1.40 7.89 0.16
C HIS A 143 0.10 7.67 0.31
N LEU A 144 0.67 8.33 1.32
CA LEU A 144 1.97 7.93 1.87
C LEU A 144 1.74 6.82 2.88
N GLU A 145 2.58 5.80 2.82
CA GLU A 145 2.65 4.76 3.83
C GLU A 145 4.04 4.76 4.48
N TYR A 146 4.05 4.85 5.81
CA TYR A 146 5.26 4.83 6.63
C TYR A 146 5.17 3.69 7.63
N GLY A 147 6.05 2.71 7.48
CA GLY A 147 6.18 1.63 8.46
C GLY A 147 7.35 1.87 9.39
N ARG A 148 7.15 1.70 10.69
CA ARG A 148 8.20 1.78 11.72
C ARG A 148 8.20 0.57 12.66
N GLY A 149 9.37 -0.03 12.85
CA GLY A 149 9.54 -1.21 13.71
C GLY A 149 10.60 -2.17 13.21
N ALA A 150 10.31 -3.46 13.17
CA ALA A 150 11.17 -4.46 12.53
C ALA A 150 10.72 -4.66 11.06
N VAL A 151 11.01 -3.71 10.18
CA VAL A 151 10.56 -3.70 8.78
C VAL A 151 11.01 -4.93 7.99
N VAL A 152 12.14 -5.53 8.33
CA VAL A 152 12.56 -6.82 7.72
C VAL A 152 11.48 -7.91 7.87
N THR A 153 10.65 -7.85 8.91
CA THR A 153 9.54 -8.81 9.13
C THR A 153 8.33 -8.59 8.22
N THR A 154 8.22 -7.44 7.55
CA THR A 154 7.13 -7.16 6.59
C THR A 154 7.47 -7.68 5.21
N LEU A 155 8.76 -7.89 4.90
CA LEU A 155 9.23 -8.37 3.61
C LEU A 155 8.58 -9.68 3.17
N PRO A 156 8.42 -10.72 4.01
CA PRO A 156 7.69 -11.92 3.61
C PRO A 156 6.27 -11.60 3.13
N PHE A 157 5.52 -10.73 3.81
CA PHE A 157 4.17 -10.39 3.37
C PHE A 157 4.14 -9.58 2.05
N ALA A 158 5.04 -8.61 1.90
CA ALA A 158 5.17 -7.82 0.68
C ALA A 158 5.75 -8.64 -0.51
N MET A 159 6.59 -9.64 -0.22
CA MET A 159 7.25 -10.50 -1.19
C MET A 159 6.45 -11.76 -1.50
N VAL A 160 5.55 -12.23 -0.63
CA VAL A 160 4.73 -13.42 -0.88
C VAL A 160 3.97 -13.23 -2.18
N ASP A 161 3.40 -12.05 -2.45
CA ASP A 161 2.74 -11.80 -3.71
C ASP A 161 3.71 -11.42 -4.85
N THR A 162 4.89 -10.83 -4.59
CA THR A 162 5.89 -10.59 -5.66
C THR A 162 6.51 -11.91 -6.16
N LEU A 163 6.68 -12.89 -5.27
CA LEU A 163 7.12 -14.26 -5.55
C LEU A 163 5.97 -15.12 -6.10
N LEU A 164 4.72 -14.92 -5.63
CA LEU A 164 3.55 -15.60 -6.19
C LEU A 164 3.15 -15.04 -7.57
N VAL A 165 3.38 -13.76 -7.85
CA VAL A 165 3.29 -13.16 -9.19
C VAL A 165 4.41 -13.68 -10.08
N SER A 166 5.58 -14.03 -9.52
CA SER A 166 6.60 -14.81 -10.25
C SER A 166 6.16 -16.27 -10.49
N LEU A 167 5.27 -16.82 -9.66
CA LEU A 167 4.64 -18.14 -9.80
C LEU A 167 3.34 -18.14 -10.63
N GLU A 168 2.91 -17.01 -11.20
CA GLU A 168 1.78 -17.01 -12.15
C GLU A 168 2.05 -17.86 -13.41
N LEU A 169 3.30 -18.27 -13.66
CA LEU A 169 3.63 -19.27 -14.69
C LEU A 169 3.13 -20.69 -14.37
N GLU A 170 3.11 -21.11 -13.10
CA GLU A 170 2.65 -22.45 -12.71
C GLU A 170 1.13 -22.53 -12.52
N SER A 171 0.51 -21.45 -12.01
CA SER A 171 -0.95 -21.34 -11.88
C SER A 171 -1.66 -21.27 -13.24
N ALA A 172 -1.09 -20.57 -14.23
CA ALA A 172 -1.61 -20.61 -15.59
C ALA A 172 -1.59 -22.04 -16.16
N ARG A 173 -0.50 -22.79 -15.95
CA ARG A 173 -0.30 -24.14 -16.51
C ARG A 173 -1.23 -25.20 -15.91
N ARG A 174 -1.53 -25.13 -14.60
CA ARG A 174 -2.51 -26.03 -13.95
C ARG A 174 -3.95 -25.67 -14.33
N SER A 175 -4.31 -24.39 -14.38
CA SER A 175 -5.64 -23.96 -14.84
C SER A 175 -5.90 -24.37 -16.30
N THR A 176 -4.93 -24.23 -17.22
CA THR A 176 -5.08 -24.70 -18.61
C THR A 176 -5.23 -26.22 -18.72
N THR A 177 -4.52 -26.98 -17.88
CA THR A 177 -4.58 -28.46 -17.92
C THR A 177 -5.93 -28.99 -17.40
N GLU A 178 -6.49 -28.40 -16.33
CA GLU A 178 -7.79 -28.79 -15.80
C GLU A 178 -8.95 -28.27 -16.66
N PHE A 179 -8.84 -27.08 -17.26
CA PHE A 179 -9.83 -26.59 -18.24
C PHE A 179 -9.86 -27.48 -19.50
N SER A 180 -8.70 -27.95 -19.97
CA SER A 180 -8.60 -28.86 -21.13
C SER A 180 -9.20 -30.24 -20.84
N LYS A 181 -9.05 -30.77 -19.62
CA LYS A 181 -9.69 -32.03 -19.20
C LYS A 181 -11.22 -31.90 -19.10
N LEU A 182 -11.73 -30.75 -18.66
CA LEU A 182 -13.16 -30.49 -18.53
C LEU A 182 -13.84 -30.27 -19.91
N VAL A 183 -13.17 -29.61 -20.86
CA VAL A 183 -13.66 -29.44 -22.24
C VAL A 183 -13.61 -30.76 -23.02
N GLY A 184 -12.54 -31.55 -22.86
CA GLY A 184 -12.38 -32.84 -23.56
C GLY A 184 -13.42 -33.91 -23.19
N ARG A 185 -14.09 -33.79 -22.03
CA ARG A 185 -15.17 -34.70 -21.62
C ARG A 185 -16.55 -34.30 -22.14
N ARG A 186 -16.72 -33.10 -22.70
CA ARG A 186 -17.99 -32.64 -23.28
C ARG A 186 -18.12 -32.93 -24.78
N LEU A 187 -17.03 -33.32 -25.44
CA LEU A 187 -16.99 -33.73 -26.86
C LEU A 187 -16.99 -35.25 -27.09
N ARG A 188 -17.16 -36.05 -26.02
CA ARG A 188 -17.38 -37.52 -26.08
C ARG A 188 -18.76 -37.93 -25.56
N ARG A 189 -19.77 -37.11 -25.84
CA ARG A 189 -21.17 -37.52 -25.90
C ARG A 189 -21.73 -37.09 -27.23
#